data_AF-G3I8L0-F1
#
_entry.id   AF-G3I8L0-F1
#
_cell.length_a   1.000
_cell.length_b   1.000
_cell.length_c   1.000
_cell.angle_alpha   90.00
_cell.angle_beta   90.00
_cell.angle_gamma   90.00
#
_symmetry.space_group_name_H-M   'P 1'
#
loop_
_entity.id
_entity.type
_entity.pdbx_description
1 polymer ?
#
loop_
_entity_poly.entity_id
_entity_poly.type
_entity_poly.pdbx_seq_one_letter_code
_entity_poly.pdbx_strand_id
1 'polypeptide(L)'
;MVIKKYQFGDRIKVLHADICTQGSLLQSADVIVMNNVFEYFLTEPQQASAWDYIIHNVRKQGSLLLTVPSLQDSLLGLETNMQLSSWVEEIPLNFDVYPQRDMDRETLEQIHLYKVL
;
A
#
# COMPACT_ATOMS: atom_id res chain seq x y z
N MET A 1 24.89 -1.26 0.47
CA MET A 1 23.48 -0.97 0.80
C MET A 1 23.12 0.41 0.29
N VAL A 2 22.04 0.56 -0.48
CA VAL A 2 21.62 1.81 -1.18
C VAL A 2 21.61 3.01 -0.22
N ILE A 3 21.09 2.85 1.00
CA ILE A 3 21.03 3.92 2.02
C ILE A 3 22.42 4.49 2.34
N LYS A 4 23.42 3.63 2.56
CA LYS A 4 24.80 4.08 2.85
C LYS A 4 25.45 4.73 1.63
N LYS A 5 25.24 4.15 0.44
CA LYS A 5 25.80 4.66 -0.83
C LYS A 5 25.34 6.09 -1.11
N TYR A 6 24.06 6.40 -0.84
CA TYR A 6 23.46 7.70 -1.10
C TYR A 6 23.27 8.56 0.16
N GLN A 7 23.86 8.17 1.30
CA GLN A 7 23.86 8.93 2.56
C GLN A 7 22.46 9.30 3.10
N PHE A 8 21.47 8.41 2.97
CA PHE A 8 20.09 8.66 3.42
C PHE A 8 19.79 8.20 4.85
N GLY A 9 20.80 8.03 5.69
CA GLY A 9 20.62 7.52 7.06
C GLY A 9 19.80 8.43 7.98
N ASP A 10 19.66 9.71 7.63
CA ASP A 10 18.89 10.73 8.33
C ASP A 10 17.38 10.69 8.01
N ARG A 11 17.00 10.15 6.84
CA ARG A 11 15.62 10.19 6.33
C ARG A 11 15.02 8.83 6.00
N ILE A 12 15.82 7.77 5.96
CA ILE A 12 15.34 6.40 5.73
C ILE A 12 15.68 5.53 6.93
N LYS A 13 14.64 4.92 7.51
CA LYS A 13 14.76 3.88 8.54
C LYS A 13 14.30 2.54 7.96
N VAL A 14 15.10 1.49 8.14
CA VAL A 14 14.70 0.11 7.80
C VAL A 14 14.28 -0.59 9.08
N LEU A 15 13.07 -1.14 9.07
CA LEU A 15 12.52 -1.93 10.17
C LEU A 15 12.34 -3.37 9.68
N HIS A 16 12.97 -4.32 10.37
CA HIS A 16 12.68 -5.74 10.19
C HIS A 16 11.71 -6.15 11.29
N ALA A 17 10.43 -6.21 10.95
CA ALA A 17 9.35 -6.49 11.88
C ALA A 17 8.15 -7.11 11.14
N ASP A 18 7.29 -7.79 11.91
CA ASP A 18 5.96 -8.16 11.46
C ASP A 18 5.08 -6.91 11.39
N ILE A 19 4.46 -6.65 10.23
CA ILE A 19 3.59 -5.48 10.03
C ILE A 19 2.43 -5.44 11.02
N CYS A 20 1.95 -6.62 11.47
CA CYS A 20 0.89 -6.76 12.47
C CYS A 20 1.31 -6.31 13.89
N THR A 21 2.54 -5.83 14.04
CA THR A 21 3.04 -5.22 15.29
C THR A 21 3.35 -3.73 15.14
N GLN A 22 3.19 -3.16 13.94
CA GLN A 22 3.61 -1.80 13.60
C GLN A 22 2.45 -0.80 13.53
N GLY A 23 1.39 -1.02 14.32
CA GLY A 23 0.18 -0.17 14.33
C GLY A 23 0.47 1.33 14.49
N SER A 24 1.36 1.73 15.41
CA SER A 24 1.71 3.15 15.58
C SER A 24 2.35 3.80 14.34
N LEU A 25 3.10 3.02 13.54
CA LEU A 25 3.68 3.51 12.30
C LEU A 25 2.59 3.68 11.23
N LEU A 26 1.72 2.69 11.10
CA LEU A 26 0.58 2.73 10.17
C LEU A 26 -0.39 3.88 10.48
N GLN A 27 -0.64 4.14 11.77
CA GLN A 27 -1.53 5.21 12.23
C GLN A 27 -0.97 6.62 12.01
N SER A 28 0.36 6.77 11.93
CA SER A 28 1.00 8.08 11.81
C SER A 28 1.39 8.47 10.38
N ALA A 29 1.52 7.47 9.49
CA ALA A 29 1.95 7.66 8.11
C ALA A 29 1.00 8.55 7.30
N ASP A 30 1.56 9.55 6.60
CA ASP A 30 0.83 10.40 5.65
C ASP A 30 0.64 9.71 4.29
N VAL A 31 1.60 8.90 3.89
CA VAL A 31 1.61 8.18 2.62
C VAL A 31 2.11 6.76 2.87
N ILE A 32 1.38 5.78 2.36
CA ILE A 32 1.73 4.36 2.42
C ILE A 32 1.85 3.86 0.98
N VAL A 33 2.90 3.10 0.70
CA VAL A 33 3.12 2.48 -0.61
C VAL A 33 3.20 0.96 -0.41
N MET A 34 2.31 0.23 -1.07
CA MET A 34 2.23 -1.23 -1.03
C MET A 34 2.38 -1.79 -2.45
N ASN A 35 3.57 -2.27 -2.79
CA ASN A 35 3.87 -2.81 -4.10
C ASN A 35 4.03 -4.33 -4.02
N ASN A 36 3.11 -5.07 -4.64
CA ASN A 36 3.08 -6.52 -4.74
C ASN A 36 3.23 -7.22 -3.38
N VAL A 37 2.36 -6.85 -2.45
CA VAL A 37 2.42 -7.32 -1.05
C VAL A 37 1.64 -8.63 -0.84
N PHE A 38 2.15 -9.45 0.07
CA PHE A 38 1.53 -10.65 0.67
C PHE A 38 1.29 -11.89 -0.21
N GLU A 39 0.76 -11.77 -1.43
CA GLU A 39 0.28 -12.92 -2.23
C GLU A 39 1.31 -14.06 -2.35
N TYR A 40 2.58 -13.70 -2.60
CA TYR A 40 3.69 -14.65 -2.76
C TYR A 40 4.39 -15.04 -1.45
N PHE A 41 4.03 -14.42 -0.34
CA PHE A 41 4.77 -14.53 0.93
C PHE A 41 3.96 -15.18 2.06
N LEU A 42 2.64 -15.11 1.99
CA LEU A 42 1.72 -15.50 3.06
C LEU A 42 0.62 -16.43 2.54
N THR A 43 0.12 -17.32 3.39
CA THR A 43 -1.10 -18.10 3.08
C THR A 43 -2.35 -17.22 3.12
N GLU A 44 -3.43 -17.59 2.43
CA GLU A 44 -4.68 -16.77 2.39
C GLU A 44 -5.17 -16.32 3.79
N PRO A 45 -5.20 -17.17 4.84
CA PRO A 45 -5.60 -16.70 6.19
C PRO A 45 -4.63 -15.68 6.80
N GLN A 46 -3.34 -15.80 6.52
CA GLN A 46 -2.32 -14.84 6.97
C GLN A 46 -2.45 -13.53 6.20
N GLN A 47 -2.75 -13.58 4.91
CA GLN A 47 -3.03 -12.40 4.09
C GLN A 47 -4.26 -11.65 4.62
N ALA A 48 -5.37 -12.36 4.86
CA ALA A 48 -6.59 -11.78 5.42
C ALA A 48 -6.31 -11.11 6.79
N SER A 49 -5.57 -11.79 7.67
CA SER A 49 -5.20 -11.24 8.99
C SER A 49 -4.32 -9.98 8.88
N ALA A 50 -3.35 -9.96 7.94
CA ALA A 50 -2.48 -8.82 7.71
C ALA A 50 -3.25 -7.62 7.14
N TRP A 51 -4.13 -7.88 6.17
CA TRP A 51 -5.00 -6.86 5.59
C TRP A 51 -5.95 -6.28 6.63
N ASP A 52 -6.62 -7.12 7.41
CA ASP A 52 -7.47 -6.67 8.52
C ASP A 52 -6.67 -5.77 9.47
N TYR A 53 -5.46 -6.17 9.87
CA TYR A 53 -4.64 -5.34 10.74
C TYR A 53 -4.31 -3.98 10.13
N ILE A 54 -3.92 -3.95 8.85
CA ILE A 54 -3.58 -2.70 8.14
C ILE A 54 -4.80 -1.79 8.06
N ILE A 55 -5.93 -2.34 7.63
CA ILE A 55 -7.22 -1.65 7.57
C ILE A 55 -7.58 -1.05 8.93
N HIS A 56 -7.39 -1.78 10.03
CA HIS A 56 -7.70 -1.27 11.37
C HIS A 56 -6.77 -0.14 11.83
N ASN A 57 -5.52 -0.11 11.36
CA ASN A 57 -4.52 0.86 11.82
C ASN A 57 -4.31 2.05 10.89
N VAL A 58 -4.58 1.92 9.59
CA VAL A 58 -4.46 3.02 8.62
C VAL A 58 -5.76 3.84 8.65
N ARG A 59 -5.87 4.74 9.63
CA ARG A 59 -7.10 5.52 9.89
C ARG A 59 -6.88 7.03 9.89
N LYS A 60 -5.67 7.50 9.59
CA LYS A 60 -5.38 8.93 9.51
C LYS A 60 -6.08 9.52 8.28
N GLN A 61 -7.18 10.21 8.51
CA GLN A 61 -7.99 10.85 7.47
C GLN A 61 -7.12 11.71 6.54
N GLY A 62 -7.34 11.58 5.24
CA GLY A 62 -6.59 12.29 4.20
C GLY A 62 -5.24 11.68 3.84
N SER A 63 -4.79 10.64 4.56
CA SER A 63 -3.57 9.92 4.18
C SER A 63 -3.76 9.21 2.84
N LEU A 64 -2.67 9.06 2.10
CA LEU A 64 -2.67 8.46 0.78
C LEU A 64 -2.15 7.03 0.85
N LEU A 65 -2.79 6.14 0.09
CA LEU A 65 -2.37 4.77 -0.07
C LEU A 65 -2.18 4.48 -1.56
N LEU A 66 -0.94 4.17 -1.94
CA LEU A 66 -0.59 3.76 -3.30
C LEU A 66 -0.40 2.25 -3.32
N THR A 67 -1.15 1.52 -4.14
CA THR A 67 -1.06 0.07 -4.24
C THR A 67 -0.79 -0.41 -5.66
N VAL A 68 -0.13 -1.56 -5.75
CA VAL A 68 -0.01 -2.39 -6.96
C VAL A 68 -0.16 -3.84 -6.51
N PRO A 69 -1.17 -4.61 -6.95
CA PRO A 69 -2.31 -4.20 -7.78
C PRO A 69 -3.33 -3.35 -7.00
N SER A 70 -4.55 -3.19 -7.51
CA SER A 70 -5.65 -2.51 -6.80
C SER A 70 -5.94 -3.16 -5.44
N LEU A 71 -6.57 -2.42 -4.52
CA LEU A 71 -7.06 -3.00 -3.26
C LEU A 71 -8.13 -4.06 -3.50
N GLN A 72 -8.97 -3.87 -4.53
CA GLN A 72 -10.00 -4.82 -4.90
C GLN A 72 -9.39 -6.17 -5.30
N ASP A 73 -8.35 -6.14 -6.14
CA ASP A 73 -7.64 -7.35 -6.57
C ASP A 73 -6.83 -7.97 -5.41
N SER A 74 -6.16 -7.14 -4.61
CA SER A 74 -5.35 -7.59 -3.47
C SER A 74 -6.17 -8.27 -2.36
N LEU A 75 -7.47 -7.96 -2.29
CA LEU A 75 -8.41 -8.52 -1.32
C LEU A 75 -9.33 -9.59 -1.93
N LEU A 76 -9.22 -9.83 -3.24
CA LEU A 76 -10.11 -10.75 -3.94
C LEU A 76 -9.94 -12.17 -3.39
N GLY A 77 -11.04 -12.78 -2.96
CA GLY A 77 -11.03 -14.13 -2.39
C GLY A 77 -10.58 -14.20 -0.93
N LEU A 78 -10.16 -13.09 -0.31
CA LEU A 78 -9.85 -13.04 1.11
C LEU A 78 -11.11 -12.75 1.93
N GLU A 79 -11.33 -13.52 3.00
CA GLU A 79 -12.39 -13.26 3.97
C GLU A 79 -12.01 -12.05 4.83
N THR A 80 -12.28 -10.84 4.33
CA THR A 80 -12.15 -9.59 5.10
C THR A 80 -13.53 -9.03 5.40
N ASN A 81 -13.75 -8.61 6.65
CA ASN A 81 -15.08 -8.17 7.12
C ASN A 81 -15.40 -6.71 6.76
N MET A 82 -14.72 -6.10 5.80
CA MET A 82 -14.81 -4.66 5.56
C MET A 82 -15.18 -4.30 4.12
N GLN A 83 -16.04 -3.28 4.00
CA GLN A 83 -16.31 -2.61 2.73
C GLN A 83 -15.26 -1.53 2.46
N LEU A 84 -14.51 -1.65 1.35
CA LEU A 84 -13.47 -0.68 0.96
C LEU A 84 -13.97 0.77 0.90
N SER A 85 -15.20 0.98 0.40
CA SER A 85 -15.83 2.30 0.30
C SER A 85 -16.10 2.99 1.64
N SER A 86 -16.06 2.26 2.75
CA SER A 86 -16.16 2.82 4.10
C SER A 86 -14.82 3.25 4.68
N TRP A 87 -13.71 2.90 4.02
CA TRP A 87 -12.35 3.13 4.49
C TRP A 87 -11.58 4.10 3.59
N VAL A 88 -11.69 3.92 2.28
CA VAL A 88 -10.93 4.70 1.30
C VAL A 88 -11.79 5.08 0.10
N GLU A 89 -11.43 6.18 -0.54
CA GLU A 89 -11.88 6.55 -1.88
C GLU A 89 -10.72 6.46 -2.87
N GLU A 90 -10.96 5.91 -4.06
CA GLU A 90 -9.96 5.87 -5.12
C GLU A 90 -9.83 7.22 -5.82
N ILE A 91 -8.60 7.66 -6.05
CA ILE A 91 -8.28 8.89 -6.77
C ILE A 91 -7.82 8.52 -8.18
N PRO A 92 -8.53 8.94 -9.23
CA PRO A 92 -8.12 8.69 -10.61
C PRO A 92 -6.75 9.29 -10.90
N LEU A 93 -5.82 8.48 -11.39
CA LEU A 93 -4.50 8.93 -11.82
C LEU A 93 -4.54 9.40 -13.27
N ASN A 94 -3.81 10.49 -13.55
CA ASN A 94 -3.60 10.96 -14.91
C ASN A 94 -2.24 10.48 -15.43
N PHE A 95 -2.26 9.43 -16.23
CA PHE A 95 -1.06 8.83 -16.82
C PHE A 95 -0.51 9.60 -18.03
N ASP A 96 -1.29 10.51 -18.63
CA ASP A 96 -0.84 11.32 -19.76
C ASP A 96 0.26 12.32 -19.37
N VAL A 97 0.46 12.55 -18.07
CA VAL A 97 1.49 13.43 -17.51
C VAL A 97 2.88 12.78 -17.50
N TYR A 98 2.99 11.46 -17.74
CA TYR A 98 4.27 10.74 -17.79
C TYR A 98 4.73 10.58 -19.25
N PRO A 99 5.61 11.47 -19.78
CA PRO A 99 5.98 11.48 -21.19
C PRO A 99 6.99 10.37 -21.58
N GLN A 100 7.49 9.59 -20.62
CA GLN A 100 8.50 8.57 -20.89
C GLN A 100 7.85 7.30 -21.45
N ARG A 101 8.20 6.99 -22.69
CA ARG A 101 7.67 5.88 -23.51
C ARG A 101 8.20 4.49 -23.13
N ASP A 102 9.00 4.39 -22.08
CA ASP A 102 9.71 3.16 -21.74
C ASP A 102 8.90 2.23 -20.82
N MET A 103 7.83 2.74 -20.19
CA MET A 103 6.95 1.95 -19.34
C MET A 103 5.65 1.65 -20.08
N ASP A 104 5.28 0.38 -20.14
CA ASP A 104 4.03 -0.06 -20.73
C ASP A 104 2.84 0.54 -19.98
N ARG A 105 1.85 1.02 -20.74
CA ARG A 105 0.63 1.64 -20.20
C ARG A 105 -0.13 0.65 -19.33
N GLU A 106 -0.17 -0.62 -19.74
CA GLU A 106 -0.81 -1.68 -18.94
C GLU A 106 -0.17 -1.81 -17.55
N THR A 107 1.14 -1.61 -17.45
CA THR A 107 1.86 -1.65 -16.16
C THR A 107 1.54 -0.43 -15.30
N LEU A 108 1.42 0.75 -15.90
CA LEU A 108 1.04 1.98 -15.19
C LEU A 108 -0.39 1.91 -14.66
N GLU A 109 -1.31 1.30 -15.42
CA GLU A 109 -2.71 1.13 -15.05
C GLU A 109 -2.91 0.17 -13.87
N GLN A 110 -1.89 -0.62 -13.48
CA GLN A 110 -1.89 -1.41 -12.24
C GLN A 110 -1.58 -0.58 -10.99
N ILE A 111 -1.25 0.70 -11.13
CA ILE A 111 -0.97 1.60 -10.01
C ILE A 111 -2.26 2.28 -9.60
N HIS A 112 -2.68 2.05 -8.36
CA HIS A 112 -3.89 2.63 -7.80
C HIS A 112 -3.55 3.54 -6.63
N LEU A 113 -4.23 4.69 -6.57
CA LEU A 113 -4.09 5.65 -5.49
C LEU A 113 -5.42 5.79 -4.77
N TYR A 114 -5.37 5.75 -3.44
CA TYR A 114 -6.54 5.91 -2.58
C TYR A 114 -6.28 6.97 -1.53
N LYS A 115 -7.36 7.63 -1.08
CA LYS A 115 -7.35 8.53 0.08
C LYS A 115 -8.17 7.90 1.20
N VAL A 116 -7.60 7.88 2.39
CA VAL A 116 -8.27 7.41 3.61
C VAL A 116 -9.35 8.41 4.02
N LEU A 117 -10.57 7.91 4.26
CA LEU A 117 -11.75 8.69 4.63
C LEU A 117 -11.76 9.12 6.10
#